data_AF-A0A928Z1C7-F1
#
_entry.id   AF-A0A928Z1C7-F1
#
_cell.length_a   1.000
_cell.length_b   1.000
_cell.length_c   1.000
_cell.angle_alpha   90.00
_cell.angle_beta   90.00
_cell.angle_gamma   90.00
#
_symmetry.space_group_name_H-M   'P 1'
#
loop_
_entity.id
_entity.type
_entity.pdbx_description
1 polymer ?
#
loop_
_entity_poly.entity_id
_entity_poly.type
_entity_poly.pdbx_seq_one_letter_code
_entity_poly.pdbx_strand_id
1 'polypeptide(L)'
;MKEIVRSNGLSDGRYVEPYAGGAAVAWELLLTGVVRRVSINDISLPVFSFWHSVLNSTDELCSLIRDCPLTIEEWDRQKNVFRRPEEADYLSLGFSFFFLNRTNRSGILNGGVIGGRGQTGKWKIDARFNRSDLISRIKNCVTQNSD
;
A
#
# COMPACT_ATOMS: atom_id res chain seq x y z
N MET A 1 -0.93 4.59 21.18
CA MET A 1 -0.13 3.35 21.02
C MET A 1 1.28 3.49 21.59
N LYS A 2 2.08 4.48 21.15
CA LYS A 2 3.46 4.72 21.66
C LYS A 2 3.56 4.76 23.19
N GLU A 3 2.66 5.51 23.83
CA GLU A 3 2.62 5.63 25.28
C GLU A 3 2.38 4.29 25.97
N ILE A 4 1.50 3.44 25.41
CA ILE A 4 1.23 2.09 25.92
C ILE A 4 2.48 1.22 25.83
N VAL A 5 3.19 1.26 24.70
CA VAL A 5 4.44 0.49 24.54
C VAL A 5 5.49 0.94 25.56
N ARG A 6 5.66 2.25 25.74
CA ARG A 6 6.62 2.84 26.69
C ARG A 6 6.25 2.54 28.14
N SER A 7 5.00 2.74 28.53
CA SER A 7 4.53 2.56 29.91
C SER A 7 4.64 1.11 30.39
N ASN A 8 4.61 0.15 29.46
CA ASN A 8 4.75 -1.27 29.76
C ASN A 8 6.19 -1.78 29.63
N GLY A 9 7.18 -0.90 29.40
CA GLY A 9 8.58 -1.30 29.25
C GLY A 9 8.86 -2.16 28.01
N LEU A 10 7.99 -2.09 27.00
CA LEU A 10 8.08 -2.90 25.77
C LEU A 10 8.83 -2.17 24.64
N SER A 11 9.53 -1.08 24.96
CA SER A 11 10.35 -0.34 24.00
C SER A 11 11.45 -1.24 23.45
N ASP A 12 11.89 -0.99 22.22
CA ASP A 12 12.86 -1.82 21.49
C ASP A 12 12.42 -3.28 21.22
N GLY A 13 11.16 -3.61 21.53
CA GLY A 13 10.57 -4.92 21.27
C GLY A 13 10.18 -5.14 19.81
N ARG A 14 9.40 -6.20 19.58
CA ARG A 14 8.75 -6.49 18.29
C ARG A 14 7.26 -6.19 18.39
N TYR A 15 6.76 -5.33 17.51
CA TYR A 15 5.32 -5.14 17.32
C TYR A 15 4.79 -6.14 16.30
N VAL A 16 3.63 -6.75 16.58
CA VAL A 16 2.99 -7.71 15.67
C VAL A 16 1.59 -7.20 15.34
N GLU A 17 1.30 -7.02 14.05
CA GLU A 17 0.01 -6.53 13.54
C GLU A 17 -0.63 -7.59 12.63
N PRO A 18 -1.54 -8.44 13.17
CA PRO A 18 -2.12 -9.56 12.42
C PRO A 18 -3.17 -9.15 11.37
N TYR A 19 -3.61 -7.88 11.41
CA TYR A 19 -4.60 -7.26 10.52
C TYR A 19 -4.04 -5.95 9.97
N ALA A 20 -2.94 -6.05 9.23
CA ALA A 20 -2.14 -4.90 8.89
C ALA A 20 -2.88 -3.88 8.02
N GLY A 21 -3.60 -4.31 6.99
CA GLY A 21 -4.12 -3.41 5.97
C GLY A 21 -3.03 -2.45 5.46
N GLY A 22 -3.11 -1.17 5.87
CA GLY A 22 -2.10 -0.14 5.56
C GLY A 22 -0.89 -0.07 6.51
N ALA A 23 -0.84 -0.86 7.58
CA ALA A 23 0.23 -0.98 8.57
C ALA A 23 0.67 0.35 9.20
N ALA A 24 -0.22 1.34 9.27
CA ALA A 24 0.14 2.70 9.70
C ALA A 24 0.69 2.74 11.14
N VAL A 25 0.13 1.93 12.04
CA VAL A 25 0.58 1.85 13.44
C VAL A 25 1.94 1.17 13.54
N ALA A 26 2.09 0.01 12.88
CA ALA A 26 3.37 -0.66 12.71
C ALA A 26 4.49 0.28 12.24
N TRP A 27 4.22 1.03 11.16
CA TRP A 27 5.18 1.98 10.59
C TRP A 27 5.49 3.13 11.54
N GLU A 28 4.49 3.71 12.19
CA GLU A 28 4.70 4.80 13.13
C GLU A 28 5.62 4.36 14.28
N LEU A 29 5.42 3.15 14.82
CA LEU A 29 6.23 2.62 15.92
C LEU A 29 7.67 2.34 15.49
N LEU A 30 7.87 1.79 14.30
CA LEU A 30 9.21 1.50 13.76
C LEU A 30 9.98 2.80 13.44
N LEU A 31 9.37 3.71 12.69
CA LEU A 31 10.02 4.93 12.21
C LEU A 31 10.35 5.93 13.34
N THR A 32 9.65 5.83 14.47
CA THR A 32 9.95 6.66 15.65
C THR A 32 10.86 5.96 16.66
N GLY A 33 11.41 4.80 16.31
CA GLY A 33 12.31 4.03 17.16
C GLY A 33 11.66 3.54 18.45
N VAL A 34 10.33 3.48 18.52
CA VAL A 34 9.62 2.97 19.71
C VAL A 34 9.72 1.46 19.79
N VAL A 35 9.74 0.78 18.65
CA VAL A 35 10.00 -0.66 18.54
C VAL A 35 11.14 -0.90 17.55
N ARG A 36 11.89 -1.97 17.74
CA ARG A 36 13.02 -2.32 16.87
C ARG A 36 12.59 -3.12 15.64
N ARG A 37 11.50 -3.88 15.76
CA ARG A 37 11.03 -4.79 14.71
C ARG A 37 9.53 -4.75 14.60
N VAL A 38 9.04 -5.00 13.39
CA VAL A 38 7.63 -5.17 13.10
C VAL A 38 7.42 -6.49 12.38
N SER A 39 6.33 -7.18 12.68
CA SER A 39 5.82 -8.27 11.87
C SER A 39 4.36 -7.99 11.54
N ILE A 40 4.07 -7.90 10.24
CA ILE A 40 2.72 -7.65 9.76
C ILE A 40 2.16 -8.90 9.08
N ASN A 41 0.87 -9.13 9.25
CA ASN A 41 0.12 -10.17 8.54
C ASN A 41 -1.24 -9.60 8.11
N ASP A 42 -1.81 -10.17 7.07
CA ASP A 42 -3.18 -9.90 6.67
C ASP A 42 -3.73 -11.14 5.95
N ILE A 43 -5.01 -11.47 6.18
CA ILE A 43 -5.67 -12.59 5.48
C ILE A 43 -5.93 -12.27 4.00
N SER A 44 -5.98 -10.98 3.66
CA SER A 44 -6.23 -10.51 2.31
C SER A 44 -5.02 -10.73 1.41
N LEU A 45 -5.14 -11.66 0.46
CA LEU A 45 -4.09 -11.94 -0.52
C LEU A 45 -3.62 -10.69 -1.29
N PRO A 46 -4.48 -9.74 -1.72
CA PRO A 46 -4.01 -8.50 -2.33
C PRO A 46 -3.18 -7.59 -1.39
N VAL A 47 -3.52 -7.55 -0.09
CA VAL A 47 -2.74 -6.80 0.91
C VAL A 47 -1.37 -7.45 1.12
N PHE A 48 -1.36 -8.78 1.28
CA PHE A 48 -0.13 -9.56 1.34
C PHE A 48 0.73 -9.32 0.09
N SER A 49 0.14 -9.43 -1.10
CA SER A 49 0.83 -9.26 -2.38
C SER A 49 1.46 -7.87 -2.52
N PHE A 50 0.77 -6.83 -2.04
CA PHE A 50 1.33 -5.48 -1.99
C PHE A 50 2.56 -5.40 -1.07
N TRP A 51 2.46 -5.83 0.18
CA TRP A 51 3.59 -5.79 1.12
C TRP A 51 4.75 -6.69 0.67
N HIS A 52 4.44 -7.86 0.11
CA HIS A 52 5.43 -8.75 -0.48
C HIS A 52 6.18 -8.06 -1.63
N SER A 53 5.47 -7.36 -2.52
CA SER A 53 6.06 -6.62 -3.63
C SER A 53 6.89 -5.43 -3.15
N VAL A 54 6.45 -4.72 -2.10
CA VAL A 54 7.24 -3.65 -1.47
C VAL A 54 8.61 -4.15 -1.02
N LEU A 55 8.69 -5.36 -0.46
CA LEU A 55 9.93 -5.91 0.10
C LEU A 55 10.79 -6.68 -0.92
N ASN A 56 10.18 -7.37 -1.88
CA ASN A 56 10.88 -8.33 -2.75
C ASN A 56 10.92 -7.92 -4.23
N SER A 57 10.20 -6.88 -4.62
CA SER A 57 10.11 -6.40 -6.02
C SER A 57 9.95 -4.88 -6.05
N THR A 58 10.71 -4.20 -5.19
CA THR A 58 10.55 -2.77 -4.89
C THR A 58 10.74 -1.90 -6.13
N ASP A 59 11.78 -2.15 -6.92
CA ASP A 59 12.11 -1.34 -8.08
C ASP A 59 11.14 -1.56 -9.25
N GLU A 60 10.67 -2.79 -9.43
CA GLU A 60 9.62 -3.14 -10.39
C GLU A 60 8.29 -2.48 -10.00
N LEU A 61 7.89 -2.59 -8.73
CA LEU A 61 6.69 -1.92 -8.22
C LEU A 61 6.77 -0.40 -8.39
N CYS A 62 7.92 0.20 -8.06
CA CYS A 62 8.14 1.64 -8.25
C CYS A 62 8.07 2.03 -9.73
N SER A 63 8.55 1.17 -10.64
CA SER A 63 8.46 1.41 -12.08
C SER A 63 7.01 1.36 -12.57
N LEU A 64 6.22 0.38 -12.13
CA LEU A 64 4.78 0.33 -12.41
C LEU A 64 4.06 1.60 -11.91
N ILE A 65 4.36 2.06 -10.70
CA ILE A 65 3.78 3.29 -10.12
C ILE A 65 4.23 4.54 -10.88
N ARG A 66 5.46 4.57 -11.41
CA ARG A 66 5.96 5.72 -12.19
C ARG A 66 5.29 5.79 -13.56
N ASP A 67 5.16 4.64 -14.22
CA ASP A 67 4.89 4.59 -15.66
C ASP A 67 3.42 4.32 -16.00
N CYS A 68 2.58 3.91 -15.03
CA CYS A 68 1.18 3.59 -15.30
C CYS A 68 0.36 4.81 -15.77
N PRO A 69 -0.47 4.69 -16.82
CA PRO A 69 -1.36 5.77 -17.22
C PRO A 69 -2.49 5.97 -16.19
N LEU A 70 -2.90 7.21 -15.93
CA LEU A 70 -4.03 7.51 -15.03
C LEU A 70 -5.30 7.73 -15.84
N THR A 71 -5.77 6.67 -16.49
CA THR A 71 -6.99 6.69 -17.33
C THR A 71 -8.03 5.71 -16.82
N ILE A 72 -9.25 5.80 -17.36
CA ILE A 72 -10.34 4.88 -17.00
C ILE A 72 -10.08 3.48 -17.53
N GLU A 73 -9.43 3.36 -18.69
CA GLU A 73 -9.05 2.08 -19.29
C GLU A 73 -8.05 1.34 -18.39
N GLU A 74 -7.06 2.06 -17.85
CA GLU A 74 -6.13 1.49 -16.88
C GLU A 74 -6.84 1.11 -15.60
N TRP A 75 -7.76 1.95 -15.12
CA TRP A 75 -8.57 1.63 -13.95
C TRP A 75 -9.38 0.34 -14.14
N ASP A 76 -10.03 0.17 -15.29
CA ASP A 76 -10.79 -1.03 -15.63
C ASP A 76 -9.85 -2.26 -15.73
N ARG A 77 -8.64 -2.10 -16.31
CA ARG A 77 -7.60 -3.15 -16.35
C ARG A 77 -7.22 -3.60 -14.94
N GLN A 78 -6.87 -2.66 -14.06
CA GLN A 78 -6.50 -2.98 -12.68
C GLN A 78 -7.68 -3.57 -11.92
N LYS A 79 -8.91 -3.13 -12.18
CA LYS A 79 -10.10 -3.72 -11.56
C LYS A 79 -10.33 -5.17 -11.98
N ASN A 80 -9.97 -5.54 -13.20
CA ASN A 80 -10.04 -6.92 -13.68
C ASN A 80 -8.99 -7.82 -13.01
N VAL A 81 -7.74 -7.34 -12.89
CA VAL A 81 -6.69 -8.05 -12.13
C VAL A 81 -7.13 -8.28 -10.69
N PHE A 82 -7.65 -7.25 -10.02
CA PHE A 82 -8.11 -7.35 -8.63
C PHE A 82 -9.24 -8.37 -8.42
N ARG A 83 -10.09 -8.57 -9.43
CA ARG A 83 -11.23 -9.50 -9.36
C ARG A 83 -10.82 -10.97 -9.53
N ARG A 84 -9.60 -11.23 -10.01
CA ARG A 84 -9.09 -12.58 -10.29
C ARG A 84 -7.73 -12.78 -9.63
N PRO A 85 -7.66 -12.70 -8.29
CA PRO A 85 -6.39 -12.74 -7.57
C PRO A 85 -5.60 -14.03 -7.81
N GLU A 86 -6.28 -15.16 -8.01
CA GLU A 86 -5.68 -16.46 -8.29
C GLU A 86 -5.01 -16.55 -9.68
N GLU A 87 -5.36 -15.65 -10.61
CA GLU A 87 -4.82 -15.60 -11.97
C GLU A 87 -3.64 -14.61 -12.11
N ALA A 88 -3.30 -13.89 -11.03
CA ALA A 88 -2.30 -12.82 -11.05
C ALA A 88 -1.08 -13.17 -10.19
N ASP A 89 0.11 -12.82 -10.67
CA ASP A 89 1.30 -12.85 -9.82
C ASP A 89 1.22 -11.78 -8.71
N TYR A 90 2.07 -11.92 -7.67
CA TYR A 90 2.05 -11.01 -6.52
C TYR A 90 2.36 -9.55 -6.87
N LEU A 91 3.22 -9.29 -7.86
CA LEU A 91 3.57 -7.93 -8.27
C LEU A 91 2.36 -7.25 -8.94
N SER A 92 1.73 -7.96 -9.88
CA SER A 92 0.54 -7.52 -10.60
C SER A 92 -0.64 -7.29 -9.66
N LEU A 93 -0.89 -8.24 -8.75
CA LEU A 93 -1.98 -8.12 -7.78
C LEU A 93 -1.71 -7.03 -6.74
N GLY A 94 -0.47 -6.94 -6.24
CA GLY A 94 -0.05 -5.91 -5.29
C GLY A 94 -0.14 -4.50 -5.89
N PHE A 95 0.29 -4.34 -7.14
CA PHE A 95 0.15 -3.09 -7.88
C PHE A 95 -1.32 -2.74 -8.13
N SER A 96 -2.15 -3.71 -8.53
CA SER A 96 -3.59 -3.52 -8.72
C SER A 96 -4.29 -3.03 -7.45
N PHE A 97 -4.02 -3.69 -6.31
CA PHE A 97 -4.52 -3.27 -4.99
C PHE A 97 -4.12 -1.83 -4.67
N PHE A 98 -2.83 -1.51 -4.82
CA PHE A 98 -2.30 -0.18 -4.57
C PHE A 98 -2.95 0.87 -5.46
N PHE A 99 -3.02 0.61 -6.76
CA PHE A 99 -3.58 1.50 -7.76
C PHE A 99 -5.02 1.86 -7.41
N LEU A 100 -5.88 0.84 -7.26
CA LEU A 100 -7.29 1.03 -6.92
C LEU A 100 -7.46 1.76 -5.60
N ASN A 101 -6.64 1.47 -4.60
CA ASN A 101 -6.70 2.17 -3.31
C ASN A 101 -6.37 3.67 -3.43
N ARG A 102 -5.46 4.05 -4.33
CA ARG A 102 -5.13 5.46 -4.58
C ARG A 102 -6.15 6.15 -5.50
N THR A 103 -6.71 5.43 -6.46
CA THR A 103 -7.61 6.01 -7.47
C THR A 103 -9.10 5.93 -7.14
N ASN A 104 -9.50 5.18 -6.11
CA ASN A 104 -10.90 5.05 -5.69
C ASN A 104 -11.32 6.07 -4.63
N ARG A 105 -12.61 6.41 -4.63
CA ARG A 105 -13.22 7.25 -3.59
C ARG A 105 -12.98 6.64 -2.22
N SER A 106 -12.43 7.45 -1.31
CA SER A 106 -12.03 7.06 0.05
C SER A 106 -11.07 5.86 0.12
N GLY A 107 -10.45 5.45 -1.00
CA GLY A 107 -9.61 4.26 -1.10
C GLY A 107 -10.35 2.93 -0.94
N ILE A 108 -11.68 2.94 -1.06
CA ILE A 108 -12.51 1.72 -0.96
C ILE A 108 -12.34 0.93 -2.25
N LEU A 109 -11.80 -0.28 -2.17
CA LEU A 109 -11.47 -1.11 -3.35
C LEU A 109 -12.72 -1.47 -4.16
N ASN A 110 -13.86 -1.71 -3.50
CA ASN A 110 -15.15 -1.94 -4.14
C ASN A 110 -15.91 -0.65 -4.47
N GLY A 111 -15.34 0.51 -4.16
CA GLY A 111 -15.86 1.80 -4.57
C GLY A 111 -15.60 2.12 -6.03
N GLY A 112 -16.11 3.26 -6.48
CA GLY A 112 -15.83 3.81 -7.79
C GLY A 112 -14.58 4.68 -7.82
N VAL A 113 -14.07 4.93 -9.03
CA VAL A 113 -12.98 5.87 -9.30
C VAL A 113 -13.31 7.28 -8.80
N ILE A 114 -12.30 7.98 -8.27
CA ILE A 114 -12.39 9.41 -7.93
C ILE A 114 -12.78 10.19 -9.18
N GLY A 115 -13.66 11.18 -9.04
CA GLY A 115 -14.16 11.95 -10.19
C GLY A 115 -15.24 11.26 -11.02
N GLY A 116 -15.55 9.99 -10.73
CA GLY A 116 -16.53 9.19 -11.49
C GLY A 116 -15.99 8.72 -12.85
N ARG A 117 -16.72 7.81 -13.52
CA ARG A 117 -16.25 7.23 -14.79
C ARG A 117 -16.02 8.28 -15.89
N GLY A 118 -16.85 9.32 -15.95
CA GLY A 118 -16.64 10.43 -16.89
C GLY A 118 -15.54 11.42 -16.48
N GLN A 119 -14.87 11.21 -15.34
CA GLN A 119 -13.87 12.13 -14.79
C GLN A 119 -14.37 13.59 -14.75
N THR A 120 -15.64 13.82 -14.40
CA THR A 120 -16.26 15.15 -14.35
C THR A 120 -16.28 15.76 -12.95
N GLY A 121 -16.03 14.97 -11.90
CA GLY A 121 -16.02 15.46 -10.53
C GLY A 121 -14.91 16.48 -10.23
N LYS A 122 -15.05 17.22 -9.12
CA LYS A 122 -14.07 18.23 -8.66
C LYS A 122 -12.65 17.68 -8.56
N TRP A 123 -12.53 16.46 -8.04
CA TRP A 123 -11.27 15.73 -7.94
C TRP A 123 -11.25 14.62 -8.99
N LYS A 124 -10.11 14.40 -9.63
CA LYS A 124 -9.91 13.39 -10.68
C LYS A 124 -9.14 12.18 -10.14
N ILE A 125 -8.96 11.19 -11.00
CA ILE A 125 -8.28 9.93 -10.70
C ILE A 125 -6.87 10.09 -10.10
N ASP A 126 -6.19 11.18 -10.43
CA ASP A 126 -4.82 11.51 -10.00
C ASP A 126 -4.73 12.20 -8.63
N ALA A 127 -5.86 12.61 -8.04
CA ALA A 127 -5.88 13.47 -6.85
C ALA A 127 -5.13 12.91 -5.63
N ARG A 128 -4.88 11.59 -5.59
CA ARG A 128 -4.12 10.90 -4.53
C ARG A 128 -2.98 10.05 -5.08
N PHE A 129 -2.60 10.26 -6.34
CA PHE A 129 -1.59 9.50 -7.06
C PHE A 129 -0.33 10.35 -7.31
N ASN A 130 0.21 10.98 -6.27
CA ASN A 130 1.51 11.65 -6.38
C ASN A 130 2.63 10.60 -6.46
N ARG A 131 3.06 10.29 -7.68
CA ARG A 131 4.04 9.23 -7.96
C ARG A 131 5.33 9.38 -7.15
N SER A 132 5.89 10.59 -7.12
CA SER A 132 7.16 10.86 -6.44
C SER A 132 7.11 10.58 -4.94
N ASP A 133 6.07 11.06 -4.27
CA ASP A 133 5.85 10.83 -2.83
C ASP A 133 5.58 9.35 -2.54
N LEU A 134 4.74 8.71 -3.36
CA LEU A 134 4.39 7.30 -3.20
C LEU A 134 5.62 6.38 -3.35
N ILE A 135 6.43 6.62 -4.38
CA ILE A 135 7.68 5.87 -4.62
C ILE A 135 8.67 6.11 -3.48
N SER A 136 8.83 7.37 -3.04
CA SER A 136 9.72 7.71 -1.93
C SER A 136 9.34 6.96 -0.64
N ARG A 137 8.04 6.91 -0.31
CA ARG A 137 7.54 6.16 0.85
C ARG A 137 7.83 4.67 0.74
N ILE A 138 7.60 4.06 -0.43
CA ILE A 138 7.87 2.63 -0.65
C ILE A 138 9.36 2.33 -0.47
N LYS A 139 10.25 3.15 -1.02
CA LYS A 139 11.69 2.96 -0.88
C LYS A 139 12.16 3.09 0.57
N ASN A 140 11.61 4.04 1.32
CA ASN A 140 11.93 4.21 2.74
C ASN A 140 11.51 3.00 3.59
N CYS A 141 10.47 2.26 3.20
CA CYS A 141 10.07 1.03 3.88
C CYS A 141 11.17 -0.06 3.82
N VAL A 142 11.90 -0.14 2.70
CA VAL A 142 12.91 -1.18 2.47
C VAL A 142 14.24 -0.84 3.13
N THR A 143 14.63 0.43 3.14
CA THR A 143 15.86 0.88 3.82
C THR A 143 15.85 0.48 5.30
N GLN A 144 14.70 0.55 5.96
CA GLN A 144 14.53 0.20 7.38
C GLN A 144 14.54 -1.31 7.69
N ASN A 145 14.56 -2.16 6.66
CA ASN A 145 14.57 -3.62 6.82
C ASN A 145 15.98 -4.24 6.67
N SER A 146 16.97 -3.43 6.30
CA SER A 146 18.36 -3.86 6.03
C SER A 146 19.31 -3.66 7.23
N ASP A 147 18.79 -3.20 8.37
CA ASP A 147 19.49 -2.98 9.65
C ASP A 147 18.97 -3.95 10.74
#